data_AF-A0A936GB17-F1
#
_entry.id   AF-A0A936GB17-F1
#
_cell.length_a   1.000
_cell.length_b   1.000
_cell.length_c   1.000
_cell.angle_alpha   90.00
_cell.angle_beta   90.00
_cell.angle_gamma   90.00
#
_symmetry.space_group_name_H-M   'P 1'
#
loop_
_entity.id
_entity.type
_entity.pdbx_description
1 polymer ?
#
loop_
_entity_poly.entity_id
_entity_poly.type
_entity_poly.pdbx_seq_one_letter_code
_entity_poly.pdbx_strand_id
1 'polypeptide(L)'
;MKTSYKTFCFLFITCLTFAACSLFTPEPPGVGEKAERGYAALDPVIKALEQYHADKGTYPETLEELAPDYISSTPTEVNDESINYARSGESYSLAFHYIGPGMNTCTYTPENQWQCSGAY
;
A
#
# COMPACT_ATOMS: atom_id res chain seq x y z
N MET A 1 49.45 -32.84 -29.54
CA MET A 1 49.20 -33.42 -28.20
C MET A 1 50.41 -33.20 -27.32
N LYS A 2 50.28 -32.39 -26.27
CA LYS A 2 51.05 -32.41 -25.01
C LYS A 2 50.38 -31.42 -24.07
N THR A 3 49.57 -31.97 -23.17
CA THR A 3 48.88 -31.30 -22.06
C THR A 3 49.91 -30.85 -21.02
N SER A 4 49.71 -29.66 -20.44
CA SER A 4 50.37 -29.30 -19.18
C SER A 4 49.50 -28.29 -18.42
N TYR A 5 48.77 -28.80 -17.43
CA TYR A 5 48.09 -28.02 -16.41
C TYR A 5 49.04 -27.81 -15.23
N LYS A 6 49.26 -26.56 -14.81
CA LYS A 6 49.88 -26.17 -13.54
C LYS A 6 49.03 -25.03 -12.96
N THR A 7 48.16 -25.29 -11.98
CA THR A 7 48.43 -25.28 -10.53
C THR A 7 48.50 -23.87 -9.93
N PHE A 8 47.44 -23.57 -9.16
CA PHE A 8 47.40 -22.87 -7.88
C PHE A 8 47.20 -21.34 -7.79
N CYS A 9 46.06 -21.01 -7.17
CA CYS A 9 45.76 -19.94 -6.21
C CYS A 9 46.48 -18.60 -6.33
N PHE A 10 45.72 -17.52 -6.52
CA PHE A 10 45.87 -16.29 -5.73
C PHE A 10 44.54 -15.49 -5.69
N LEU A 11 44.03 -15.30 -4.46
CA LEU A 11 43.17 -14.21 -3.92
C LEU A 11 41.79 -13.99 -4.56
N PHE A 12 40.66 -14.43 -3.98
CA PHE A 12 40.01 -14.01 -2.72
C PHE A 12 39.86 -12.48 -2.54
N ILE A 13 38.59 -12.07 -2.58
CA ILE A 13 37.95 -10.92 -1.90
C ILE A 13 38.31 -9.53 -2.45
N THR A 14 37.38 -8.96 -3.22
CA THR A 14 37.19 -7.51 -3.30
C THR A 14 35.78 -7.14 -2.87
N CYS A 15 35.68 -6.74 -1.59
CA CYS A 15 34.71 -5.87 -0.95
C CYS A 15 33.20 -6.06 -1.28
N LEU A 16 32.59 -7.00 -0.54
CA LEU A 16 31.25 -6.76 0.04
C LEU A 16 31.36 -5.58 1.03
N THR A 17 31.10 -4.34 0.59
CA THR A 17 30.98 -3.18 1.50
C THR A 17 29.86 -2.23 1.06
N PHE A 18 28.62 -2.73 1.01
CA PHE A 18 27.42 -1.90 0.87
C PHE A 18 26.26 -2.40 1.76
N ALA A 19 26.55 -3.03 2.91
CA ALA A 19 25.54 -3.69 3.73
C ALA A 19 25.60 -3.27 5.21
N ALA A 20 25.76 -1.97 5.51
CA ALA A 20 25.83 -1.51 6.90
C ALA A 20 25.08 -0.19 7.23
N CYS A 21 24.33 0.40 6.29
CA CYS A 21 23.58 1.64 6.58
C CYS A 21 22.06 1.46 6.71
N SER A 22 21.52 0.24 6.60
CA SER A 22 20.06 0.00 6.51
C SER A 22 19.34 -0.25 7.84
N LEU A 23 20.03 -0.25 8.98
CA LEU A 23 19.46 -0.74 10.25
C LEU A 23 18.77 0.31 11.14
N PHE A 24 18.72 1.59 10.74
CA PHE A 24 18.24 2.65 11.64
C PHE A 24 17.36 3.74 11.00
N THR A 25 16.95 3.62 9.74
CA THR A 25 15.96 4.56 9.19
C THR A 25 14.56 4.08 9.56
N PRO A 26 13.72 4.93 10.18
CA PRO A 26 12.31 4.57 10.38
C PRO A 26 11.67 4.22 9.03
N GLU A 27 10.85 3.17 9.03
CA GLU A 27 10.05 2.79 7.86
C GLU A 27 9.18 3.98 7.42
N PRO A 28 9.23 4.42 6.15
CA PRO A 28 8.44 5.56 5.71
C PRO A 28 6.94 5.24 5.68
N PRO A 29 6.05 6.26 5.70
CA PRO A 29 4.61 6.05 5.56
C PRO A 29 4.28 5.32 4.23
N GLY A 30 3.30 4.44 4.27
CA GLY A 30 2.88 3.63 3.13
C GLY A 30 3.72 2.39 2.85
N VAL A 31 4.72 2.11 3.69
CA VAL A 31 5.53 0.88 3.62
C VAL A 31 5.21 -0.01 4.82
N GLY A 32 5.40 -1.32 4.65
CA GLY A 32 5.28 -2.32 5.71
C GLY A 32 3.94 -3.06 5.73
N GLU A 33 3.88 -4.11 6.54
CA GLU A 33 2.75 -5.05 6.59
C GLU A 33 1.40 -4.36 6.85
N LYS A 34 1.38 -3.33 7.69
CA LYS A 34 0.14 -2.60 8.02
C LYS A 34 -0.36 -1.77 6.84
N ALA A 35 0.53 -1.14 6.08
CA ALA A 35 0.17 -0.41 4.88
C ALA A 35 -0.36 -1.38 3.81
N GLU A 36 0.37 -2.48 3.57
CA GLU A 36 -0.01 -3.53 2.63
C GLU A 36 -1.38 -4.14 2.94
N ARG A 37 -1.65 -4.40 4.23
CA ARG A 37 -2.96 -4.88 4.69
C ARG A 37 -4.07 -3.89 4.38
N GLY A 38 -3.83 -2.59 4.57
CA GLY A 38 -4.84 -1.57 4.26
C GLY A 38 -5.11 -1.42 2.77
N TYR A 39 -4.07 -1.50 1.94
CA TYR A 39 -4.25 -1.54 0.49
C TYR A 39 -5.07 -2.76 0.07
N ALA A 40 -4.72 -3.94 0.57
CA ALA A 40 -5.43 -5.18 0.23
C ALA A 40 -6.88 -5.18 0.72
N ALA A 41 -7.15 -4.65 1.91
CA ALA A 41 -8.50 -4.57 2.47
C ALA A 41 -9.41 -3.60 1.70
N LEU A 42 -8.85 -2.53 1.15
CA LEU A 42 -9.61 -1.48 0.47
C LEU A 42 -9.62 -1.57 -1.05
N ASP A 43 -8.76 -2.39 -1.66
CA ASP A 43 -8.79 -2.65 -3.10
C ASP A 43 -10.17 -3.12 -3.63
N PRO A 44 -10.90 -4.05 -2.95
CA PRO A 44 -12.25 -4.40 -3.37
C PRO A 44 -13.25 -3.23 -3.28
N VAL A 45 -13.08 -2.35 -2.30
CA VAL A 45 -13.94 -1.17 -2.11
C VAL A 45 -13.72 -0.17 -3.25
N ILE A 46 -12.46 0.08 -3.61
CA ILE A 46 -12.10 0.95 -4.75
C ILE A 46 -12.74 0.41 -6.03
N LYS A 47 -12.61 -0.88 -6.32
CA LYS A 47 -13.23 -1.51 -7.49
C LYS A 47 -14.75 -1.36 -7.51
N ALA A 48 -15.40 -1.52 -6.36
CA ALA A 48 -16.84 -1.35 -6.23
C ALA A 48 -17.28 0.11 -6.44
N LEU A 49 -16.52 1.09 -5.93
CA LEU A 49 -16.77 2.52 -6.14
C LEU A 49 -16.68 2.90 -7.62
N GLU A 50 -15.64 2.43 -8.31
CA GLU A 50 -15.45 2.68 -9.74
C GLU A 50 -16.57 2.05 -10.58
N GLN A 51 -17.01 0.82 -10.25
CA GLN A 51 -18.11 0.18 -10.94
C GLN A 51 -19.46 0.89 -10.66
N TYR A 52 -19.72 1.30 -9.42
CA TYR A 52 -20.91 2.07 -9.07
C TYR A 52 -20.95 3.37 -9.88
N HIS A 53 -19.83 4.09 -9.96
CA HIS A 53 -19.73 5.32 -10.75
C HIS A 53 -19.96 5.06 -12.24
N ALA A 54 -19.39 3.99 -12.81
CA ALA A 54 -19.61 3.62 -14.20
C ALA A 54 -21.10 3.35 -14.51
N ASP A 55 -21.84 2.74 -13.59
CA ASP A 55 -23.24 2.35 -13.79
C ASP A 55 -24.24 3.47 -13.45
N LYS A 56 -23.90 4.36 -12.51
CA LYS A 56 -24.81 5.40 -11.99
C LYS A 56 -24.43 6.82 -12.43
N GLY A 57 -23.22 7.02 -12.93
CA GLY A 57 -22.67 8.33 -13.30
C GLY A 57 -22.35 9.23 -12.10
N THR A 58 -22.29 8.68 -10.88
CA THR A 58 -21.88 9.38 -9.65
C THR A 58 -21.37 8.38 -8.62
N TYR A 59 -20.48 8.79 -7.72
CA TYR A 59 -20.06 7.96 -6.59
C TYR A 59 -21.15 7.97 -5.49
N PRO A 60 -21.27 6.91 -4.67
CA PRO A 60 -22.31 6.83 -3.64
C PRO A 60 -22.08 7.86 -2.52
N GLU A 61 -23.13 8.23 -1.78
CA GLU A 61 -22.99 9.11 -0.61
C GLU A 61 -22.30 8.37 0.54
N THR A 62 -22.56 7.08 0.69
CA THR A 62 -21.94 6.23 1.71
C THR A 62 -21.46 4.90 1.14
N LEU A 63 -20.54 4.22 1.83
CA LEU A 63 -20.03 2.93 1.37
C LEU A 63 -21.11 1.84 1.38
N GLU A 64 -22.08 1.90 2.29
CA GLU A 64 -23.14 0.89 2.44
C GLU A 64 -23.98 0.72 1.17
N GLU A 65 -24.11 1.77 0.34
CA GLU A 65 -24.80 1.70 -0.95
C GLU A 65 -24.13 0.77 -1.97
N LEU A 66 -22.87 0.41 -1.75
CA LEU A 66 -22.15 -0.55 -2.60
C LEU A 66 -22.64 -1.99 -2.36
N ALA A 67 -23.20 -2.29 -1.19
CA ALA A 67 -23.60 -3.64 -0.84
C ALA A 67 -25.12 -3.86 -1.02
N PRO A 68 -25.55 -5.06 -1.42
CA PRO A 68 -24.73 -6.22 -1.81
C PRO A 68 -24.33 -6.22 -3.29
N ASP A 69 -24.79 -5.24 -4.07
CA ASP A 69 -24.79 -5.31 -5.54
C ASP A 69 -23.39 -5.20 -6.17
N TYR A 70 -22.49 -4.42 -5.57
CA TYR A 70 -21.12 -4.19 -6.07
C TYR A 70 -20.05 -4.83 -5.18
N ILE A 71 -20.34 -5.02 -3.90
CA ILE A 71 -19.48 -5.72 -2.93
C ILE A 71 -20.35 -6.48 -1.92
N SER A 72 -19.91 -7.64 -1.43
CA SER A 72 -20.69 -8.43 -0.48
C SER A 72 -20.94 -7.70 0.85
N SER A 73 -19.96 -6.92 1.31
CA SER A 73 -20.00 -6.15 2.54
C SER A 73 -18.87 -5.13 2.53
N THR A 74 -19.08 -3.99 3.19
CA THR A 74 -18.06 -2.95 3.32
C THR A 74 -17.22 -3.16 4.59
N PRO A 75 -15.88 -3.07 4.53
CA PRO A 75 -15.07 -3.03 5.73
C PRO A 75 -15.35 -1.73 6.49
N THR A 76 -15.44 -1.80 7.81
CA THR A 76 -15.58 -0.61 8.68
C THR A 76 -14.24 -0.19 9.29
N GLU A 77 -13.29 -1.12 9.35
CA GLU A 77 -11.99 -0.95 9.99
C GLU A 77 -10.89 -1.71 9.26
N VAL A 78 -9.66 -1.22 9.43
CA VAL A 78 -8.43 -1.80 8.92
C VAL A 78 -7.35 -1.54 9.97
N ASN A 79 -6.56 -2.55 10.32
CA ASN A 79 -5.55 -2.43 11.38
C ASN A 79 -6.12 -1.95 12.73
N ASP A 80 -7.32 -2.41 13.08
CA ASP A 80 -8.05 -2.03 14.29
C ASP A 80 -8.41 -0.52 14.37
N GLU A 81 -8.35 0.18 13.23
CA GLU A 81 -8.68 1.60 13.09
C GLU A 81 -9.80 1.79 12.06
N SER A 82 -10.71 2.73 12.30
CA SER A 82 -11.81 3.01 11.36
C SER A 82 -11.31 3.55 10.02
N ILE A 83 -11.95 3.11 8.94
CA ILE A 83 -11.73 3.69 7.61
C ILE A 83 -12.56 4.95 7.44
N ASN A 84 -12.13 5.83 6.53
CA ASN A 84 -12.85 7.06 6.20
C ASN A 84 -13.16 7.11 4.71
N TYR A 85 -14.40 7.45 4.36
CA TYR A 85 -14.83 7.69 3.00
C TYR A 85 -15.53 9.05 2.91
N ALA A 86 -15.26 9.80 1.85
CA ALA A 86 -15.99 11.02 1.54
C ALA A 86 -16.09 11.24 0.03
N ARG A 87 -17.30 11.42 -0.48
CA ARG A 87 -17.53 11.85 -1.86
C ARG A 87 -17.20 13.34 -2.03
N SER A 88 -16.62 13.70 -3.17
CA SER A 88 -16.40 15.09 -3.59
C SER A 88 -16.73 15.28 -5.07
N GLY A 89 -18.00 15.57 -5.37
CA GLY A 89 -18.48 15.74 -6.75
C GLY A 89 -18.24 14.49 -7.60
N GLU A 90 -17.41 14.64 -8.64
CA GLU A 90 -16.99 13.57 -9.56
C GLU A 90 -15.81 12.74 -9.04
N SER A 91 -15.51 12.82 -7.75
CA SER A 91 -14.37 12.14 -7.11
C SER A 91 -14.75 11.66 -5.70
N TYR A 92 -13.80 10.99 -5.03
CA TYR A 92 -13.91 10.60 -3.63
C TYR A 92 -12.53 10.49 -2.98
N SER A 93 -12.52 10.49 -1.65
CA SER A 93 -11.39 10.06 -0.84
C SER A 93 -11.75 8.82 -0.03
N LEU A 94 -10.81 7.87 0.04
CA LEU A 94 -10.90 6.67 0.87
C LEU A 94 -9.60 6.52 1.64
N ALA A 95 -9.66 6.48 2.97
CA ALA A 95 -8.46 6.50 3.81
C ALA A 95 -8.51 5.45 4.93
N PHE A 96 -7.33 4.96 5.30
CA PHE A 96 -7.11 4.16 6.50
C PHE A 96 -5.92 4.70 7.30
N HIS A 97 -5.92 4.39 8.59
CA HIS A 97 -4.86 4.76 9.52
C HIS A 97 -4.14 3.54 10.04
N TYR A 98 -2.89 3.70 10.46
CA TYR A 98 -2.18 2.65 11.18
C TYR A 98 -1.03 3.21 12.02
N ILE A 99 -0.73 2.51 13.11
CA ILE A 99 0.40 2.83 14.00
C ILE A 99 1.64 2.04 13.55
N GLY A 100 2.73 2.76 13.24
CA GLY A 100 4.04 2.23 12.82
C GLY A 100 5.12 3.09 13.46
N PRO A 101 6.28 3.35 12.84
CA PRO A 101 7.03 4.52 13.29
C PRO A 101 6.11 5.74 13.07
N GLY A 102 5.63 6.33 14.16
CA GLY A 102 4.59 7.37 14.13
C GLY A 102 3.16 6.89 13.82
N MET A 103 2.26 7.86 13.74
CA MET A 103 0.88 7.67 13.25
C MET A 103 0.85 7.92 11.76
N ASN A 104 0.39 6.95 10.98
CA ASN A 104 0.38 7.04 9.52
C ASN A 104 -1.05 7.02 8.97
N THR A 105 -1.27 7.78 7.91
CA THR A 105 -2.52 7.84 7.16
C THR A 105 -2.21 7.62 5.69
N CYS A 106 -2.95 6.72 5.06
CA CYS A 106 -2.93 6.51 3.62
C CYS A 106 -4.30 6.84 3.04
N THR A 107 -4.32 7.72 2.04
CA THR A 107 -5.54 8.19 1.36
C THR A 107 -5.45 7.86 -0.12
N TYR A 108 -6.49 7.24 -0.65
CA TYR A 108 -6.72 7.03 -2.06
C TYR A 108 -7.67 8.10 -2.60
N THR A 109 -7.34 8.67 -3.76
CA THR A 109 -8.30 9.31 -4.66
C THR A 109 -8.10 8.77 -6.08
N PRO A 110 -9.13 8.77 -6.95
CA PRO A 110 -8.96 8.34 -8.33
C PRO A 110 -7.81 9.04 -9.07
N GLU A 111 -7.56 10.32 -8.77
CA GLU A 111 -6.57 11.15 -9.44
C GLU A 111 -5.13 10.89 -8.96
N ASN A 112 -4.95 10.73 -7.65
CA ASN A 112 -3.62 10.68 -7.03
C ASN A 112 -3.23 9.28 -6.55
N GLN A 113 -4.15 8.32 -6.63
CA GLN A 113 -3.97 6.97 -6.09
C GLN A 113 -3.60 7.05 -4.59
N TRP A 114 -2.93 6.03 -4.05
CA TRP A 114 -2.49 6.04 -2.66
C TRP A 114 -1.42 7.10 -2.40
N GLN A 115 -1.73 8.01 -1.49
CA GLN A 115 -0.81 8.99 -0.91
C GLN A 115 -0.75 8.76 0.59
N CYS A 116 0.45 8.50 1.12
CA CYS A 116 0.65 8.22 2.53
C CYS A 116 1.52 9.28 3.20
N SER A 117 1.14 9.64 4.42
CA SER A 117 1.89 10.57 5.26
C SER A 117 1.88 10.07 6.70
N GLY A 118 2.88 10.51 7.48
CA GLY A 118 3.03 10.11 8.87
C GLY A 118 3.43 11.28 9.75
N ALA A 119 2.96 11.25 10.98
CA ALA A 119 3.38 12.14 12.07
C ALA A 119 4.30 11.36 13.01
N TYR A 120 5.55 11.83 13.15
CA TYR A 120 6.64 11.20 13.89
C TYR A 120 7.03 12.02 15.12
#